data_AF-A0A968MJK0-F1
#
_entry.id   AF-A0A968MJK0-F1
#
_cell.length_a   1.000
_cell.length_b   1.000
_cell.length_c   1.000
_cell.angle_alpha   90.00
_cell.angle_beta   90.00
_cell.angle_gamma   90.00
#
_symmetry.space_group_name_H-M   'P 1'
#
loop_
_entity.id
_entity.type
_entity.pdbx_description
1 polymer ?
#
loop_
_entity_poly.entity_id
_entity_poly.type
_entity_poly.pdbx_seq_one_letter_code
_entity_poly.pdbx_strand_id
1 'polypeptide(L)'
;MNFSFADILQTFTWERIAPYISNFVLAIATIVIGLWAIKRVVNLLKKALERSSVSVDIIPFFITIVNVLLKVLLLFSVAELVGIGTTSFVAILGAATLAIGLALQGSLGNLAAGVVI
;
A
#
# COMPACT_ATOMS: atom_id res chain seq x y z
N MET A 1 -3.02 43.06 19.89
CA MET A 1 -2.85 42.21 18.69
C MET A 1 -3.89 42.65 17.69
N ASN A 2 -3.46 43.34 16.62
CA ASN A 2 -4.36 43.85 15.58
C ASN A 2 -4.44 42.80 14.48
N PHE A 3 -5.40 41.90 14.54
CA PHE A 3 -5.72 41.02 13.41
C PHE A 3 -6.59 41.83 12.44
N SER A 4 -6.04 42.18 11.28
CA SER A 4 -6.77 42.94 10.26
C SER A 4 -7.72 42.00 9.53
N PHE A 5 -8.91 42.49 9.15
CA PHE A 5 -9.81 41.76 8.25
C PHE A 5 -9.12 41.42 6.91
N ALA A 6 -8.12 42.21 6.50
CA ALA A 6 -7.28 41.89 5.35
C ALA A 6 -6.43 40.62 5.55
N ASP A 7 -5.99 40.33 6.78
CA ASP A 7 -5.20 39.13 7.10
C ASP A 7 -6.07 37.86 7.03
N ILE A 8 -7.32 37.94 7.52
CA ILE A 8 -8.29 36.83 7.47
C ILE A 8 -8.65 36.49 6.01
N LEU A 9 -8.75 37.51 5.15
CA LEU A 9 -9.05 37.38 3.73
C LEU A 9 -7.81 36.92 2.94
N GLN A 10 -6.60 37.34 3.33
CA GLN A 10 -5.33 36.80 2.82
C GLN A 10 -5.06 35.35 3.27
N THR A 11 -5.62 34.90 4.40
CA THR A 11 -5.52 33.50 4.82
C THR A 11 -6.34 32.55 3.91
N PHE A 12 -7.30 33.12 3.16
CA PHE A 12 -8.16 32.45 2.18
C PHE A 12 -7.65 32.63 0.74
N THR A 13 -6.33 32.69 0.52
CA THR A 13 -5.75 32.75 -0.83
C THR A 13 -6.00 31.45 -1.59
N TRP A 14 -6.46 31.58 -2.85
CA TRP A 14 -6.67 30.50 -3.82
C TRP A 14 -5.45 29.58 -4.01
N GLU A 15 -4.26 30.05 -3.62
CA GLU A 15 -3.00 29.31 -3.61
C GLU A 15 -3.01 28.06 -2.74
N ARG A 16 -3.82 28.02 -1.67
CA ARG A 16 -3.93 26.81 -0.84
C ARG A 16 -4.83 25.75 -1.46
N ILE A 17 -5.79 26.12 -2.31
CA ILE A 17 -6.85 25.21 -2.80
C ILE A 17 -6.50 24.61 -4.17
N ALA A 18 -5.81 25.38 -5.02
CA ALA A 18 -5.33 24.94 -6.34
C ALA A 18 -4.50 23.64 -6.35
N PRO A 19 -3.55 23.39 -5.41
CA PRO A 19 -2.78 22.14 -5.42
C PRO A 19 -3.59 20.90 -5.05
N TYR A 20 -4.65 21.01 -4.25
CA TYR A 20 -5.48 19.84 -3.87
C TYR A 20 -6.23 19.24 -5.06
N ILE A 21 -6.66 20.07 -6.03
CA ILE A 21 -7.34 19.61 -7.24
C ILE A 21 -6.37 18.84 -8.16
N SER A 22 -5.13 19.35 -8.31
CA SER A 22 -4.08 18.68 -9.08
C SER A 22 -3.68 17.34 -8.45
N ASN A 23 -3.56 17.31 -7.12
CA ASN A 23 -3.22 16.11 -6.37
C ASN A 23 -4.26 15.00 -6.48
N PHE A 24 -5.54 15.35 -6.66
CA PHE A 24 -6.60 14.36 -6.85
C PHE A 24 -6.47 13.62 -8.19
N VAL A 25 -6.11 14.34 -9.26
CA VAL A 25 -5.83 13.74 -10.58
C VAL A 25 -4.62 12.83 -10.51
N LEU A 26 -3.55 13.28 -9.85
CA LEU A 26 -2.34 12.47 -9.63
C LEU A 26 -2.64 11.23 -8.77
N ALA A 27 -3.48 11.34 -7.76
CA ALA A 27 -3.90 10.22 -6.93
C ALA A 27 -4.65 9.15 -7.76
N ILE A 28 -5.61 9.56 -8.60
CA ILE A 28 -6.33 8.65 -9.50
C ILE A 28 -5.35 7.99 -10.48
N ALA A 29 -4.49 8.77 -11.12
CA ALA A 29 -3.50 8.24 -12.04
C ALA A 29 -2.57 7.22 -11.35
N THR A 30 -2.14 7.53 -10.13
CA THR A 30 -1.30 6.65 -9.31
C THR A 30 -2.01 5.35 -8.95
N ILE A 31 -3.31 5.38 -8.59
CA ILE A 31 -4.09 4.17 -8.35
C ILE A 31 -4.14 3.31 -9.62
N VAL A 32 -4.47 3.89 -10.77
CA VAL A 32 -4.64 3.15 -12.03
C VAL A 32 -3.32 2.53 -12.47
N ILE A 33 -2.25 3.33 -12.51
CA ILE A 33 -0.90 2.87 -12.90
C ILE A 33 -0.37 1.88 -11.88
N GLY A 34 -0.56 2.16 -10.59
CA GLY A 34 -0.13 1.32 -9.48
C GLY A 34 -0.77 -0.06 -9.52
N LEU A 35 -2.10 -0.15 -9.62
CA LEU A 35 -2.78 -1.45 -9.70
C LEU A 35 -2.36 -2.24 -10.95
N TRP A 36 -2.16 -1.57 -12.08
CA TRP A 36 -1.62 -2.19 -13.28
C TRP A 36 -0.20 -2.73 -13.06
N ALA A 37 0.69 -1.93 -12.46
CA ALA A 37 2.07 -2.31 -12.16
C ALA A 37 2.13 -3.49 -11.18
N ILE A 38 1.32 -3.45 -10.11
CA ILE A 38 1.20 -4.55 -9.14
C ILE A 38 0.78 -5.83 -9.84
N LYS A 39 -0.25 -5.78 -10.69
CA LYS A 39 -0.69 -6.95 -11.45
C LYS A 39 0.42 -7.51 -12.33
N ARG A 40 1.21 -6.66 -12.96
CA ARG A 40 2.38 -7.07 -13.76
C ARG A 40 3.45 -7.74 -12.90
N VAL A 41 3.85 -7.11 -11.80
CA VAL A 41 4.86 -7.63 -10.86
C VAL A 41 4.42 -8.98 -10.28
N VAL A 42 3.18 -9.08 -9.81
CA VAL A 42 2.62 -10.32 -9.24
C VAL A 42 2.60 -11.43 -10.29
N ASN A 43 2.19 -11.14 -11.52
CA ASN A 43 2.20 -12.14 -12.60
C ASN A 43 3.60 -12.59 -12.99
N LEU A 44 4.58 -11.67 -12.99
CA LEU A 44 5.98 -12.01 -13.26
C LEU A 44 6.55 -12.89 -12.15
N LEU A 45 6.31 -12.52 -10.89
CA LEU A 45 6.71 -13.33 -9.74
C LEU A 45 6.08 -14.71 -9.77
N LYS A 46 4.79 -14.81 -10.11
CA LYS A 46 4.09 -16.09 -10.22
C LYS A 46 4.76 -16.98 -11.26
N LYS A 47 5.03 -16.45 -12.47
CA LYS A 47 5.71 -17.20 -13.53
C LYS A 47 7.15 -17.59 -13.16
N ALA A 48 7.86 -16.74 -12.43
CA ALA A 48 9.21 -17.02 -11.96
C ALA A 48 9.20 -18.18 -10.94
N LEU A 49 8.25 -18.17 -10.00
CA LEU A 49 8.08 -19.23 -9.01
C LEU A 49 7.58 -20.53 -9.63
N GLU A 50 6.66 -20.50 -10.59
CA GLU A 50 6.20 -21.69 -11.33
C GLU A 50 7.32 -22.37 -12.13
N ARG A 51 8.34 -21.62 -12.54
CA ARG A 51 9.54 -22.15 -13.21
C ARG A 51 10.63 -22.62 -12.25
N SER A 52 10.49 -22.30 -10.97
CA SER A 52 11.42 -22.73 -9.92
C SER A 52 10.97 -24.07 -9.36
N SER A 53 11.88 -24.86 -8.80
CA SER A 53 11.57 -26.15 -8.16
C SER A 53 10.87 -25.99 -6.80
N VAL A 54 10.10 -24.92 -6.59
CA VAL A 54 9.36 -24.65 -5.36
C VAL A 54 8.04 -25.43 -5.38
N SER A 55 7.61 -25.93 -4.22
CA SER A 55 6.36 -26.70 -4.09
C SER A 55 5.13 -25.85 -4.47
N VAL A 56 4.14 -26.53 -5.07
CA VAL A 56 2.93 -25.89 -5.63
C VAL A 56 2.15 -25.11 -4.56
N ASP A 57 2.22 -25.51 -3.30
CA ASP A 57 1.47 -24.92 -2.19
C ASP A 57 2.04 -23.57 -1.71
N ILE A 58 3.32 -23.30 -1.96
CA ILE A 58 4.00 -22.07 -1.49
C ILE A 58 3.76 -20.90 -2.43
N ILE A 59 3.62 -21.20 -3.72
CA ILE A 59 3.36 -20.18 -4.75
C ILE A 59 2.13 -19.33 -4.42
N PRO A 60 0.92 -19.88 -4.18
CA PRO A 60 -0.26 -19.06 -3.89
C PRO A 60 -0.14 -18.30 -2.58
N PHE A 61 0.50 -18.88 -1.57
CA PHE A 61 0.73 -18.23 -0.28
C PHE A 61 1.62 -16.99 -0.44
N PHE A 62 2.78 -17.15 -1.07
CA PHE A 62 3.75 -16.08 -1.29
C PHE A 62 3.19 -14.97 -2.20
N ILE A 63 2.50 -15.37 -3.27
CA ILE A 63 1.84 -14.43 -4.18
C ILE A 63 0.77 -13.60 -3.47
N THR A 64 0.01 -14.21 -2.55
CA THR A 64 -1.00 -13.49 -1.76
C THR A 64 -0.34 -12.44 -0.85
N ILE A 65 0.73 -12.80 -0.14
CA ILE A 65 1.47 -11.85 0.71
C ILE A 65 1.99 -10.67 -0.11
N VAL A 66 2.71 -10.93 -1.20
CA VAL A 66 3.29 -9.87 -2.03
C VAL A 66 2.21 -8.97 -2.62
N ASN A 67 1.10 -9.54 -3.10
CA ASN A 67 -0.02 -8.77 -3.65
C ASN A 67 -0.65 -7.85 -2.60
N VAL A 68 -0.85 -8.33 -1.36
CA VAL A 68 -1.39 -7.51 -0.27
C VAL A 68 -0.41 -6.40 0.11
N LEU A 69 0.87 -6.72 0.29
CA LEU A 69 1.90 -5.74 0.65
C LEU A 69 2.01 -4.62 -0.38
N LEU A 70 2.08 -4.96 -1.67
CA LEU A 70 2.15 -3.97 -2.74
C LEU A 70 0.91 -3.06 -2.79
N LYS A 71 -0.28 -3.61 -2.54
CA LYS A 71 -1.52 -2.82 -2.48
C LYS A 71 -1.57 -1.89 -1.26
N VAL A 72 -1.06 -2.35 -0.11
CA VAL A 72 -0.94 -1.50 1.08
C VAL A 72 0.02 -0.33 0.79
N LEU A 73 1.18 -0.60 0.19
CA LEU A 73 2.11 0.46 -0.21
C LEU A 73 1.49 1.46 -1.18
N LEU A 74 0.75 0.97 -2.19
CA LEU A 74 0.01 1.83 -3.11
C LEU A 74 -1.01 2.73 -2.39
N LEU A 75 -1.74 2.16 -1.42
CA LEU A 75 -2.70 2.92 -0.61
C LEU A 75 -2.00 4.05 0.16
N PHE A 76 -0.84 3.79 0.76
CA PHE A 76 -0.04 4.81 1.43
C PHE A 76 0.42 5.92 0.48
N SER A 77 0.94 5.57 -0.69
CA SER A 77 1.37 6.55 -1.69
C SER A 77 0.22 7.46 -2.10
N VAL A 78 -0.98 6.90 -2.28
CA VAL A 78 -2.18 7.66 -2.64
C VAL A 78 -2.66 8.53 -1.47
N ALA A 79 -2.67 8.00 -0.25
CA ALA A 79 -3.05 8.75 0.94
C ALA A 79 -2.15 9.96 1.17
N GLU A 80 -0.84 9.81 0.96
CA GLU A 80 0.14 10.89 1.04
C GLU A 80 -0.08 11.95 -0.03
N LEU A 81 -0.36 11.55 -1.29
CA LEU A 81 -0.69 12.48 -2.39
C LEU A 81 -1.93 13.33 -2.08
N VAL A 82 -2.94 12.74 -1.46
CA VAL A 82 -4.18 13.44 -1.07
C VAL A 82 -3.99 14.30 0.19
N GLY A 83 -2.84 14.18 0.89
CA GLY A 83 -2.54 14.93 2.10
C GLY A 83 -3.19 14.34 3.36
N ILE A 84 -3.58 13.07 3.34
CA ILE A 84 -4.10 12.36 4.50
C ILE A 84 -2.92 11.95 5.39
N GLY A 85 -2.96 12.33 6.66
CA GLY A 85 -1.95 11.91 7.63
C GLY A 85 -1.94 10.39 7.82
N THR A 86 -0.87 9.74 7.38
CA THR A 86 -0.76 8.27 7.37
C THR A 86 -0.31 7.67 8.71
N THR A 87 0.13 8.48 9.68
CA THR A 87 0.68 8.03 10.97
C THR A 87 -0.26 7.10 11.74
N SER A 88 -1.54 7.44 11.85
CA SER A 88 -2.54 6.58 12.51
C SER A 88 -2.77 5.27 11.76
N PHE A 89 -2.68 5.30 10.42
CA PHE A 89 -2.77 4.09 9.59
C PHE A 89 -1.57 3.18 9.79
N VAL A 90 -0.36 3.73 9.93
CA VAL A 90 0.85 2.93 10.24
C VAL A 90 0.68 2.20 11.57
N ALA A 91 0.16 2.85 12.61
CA ALA A 91 -0.08 2.22 13.90
C ALA A 91 -1.06 1.03 13.80
N ILE A 92 -2.20 1.24 13.12
CA ILE A 92 -3.22 0.19 12.90
C ILE A 92 -2.63 -0.95 12.05
N LEU A 93 -1.88 -0.62 11.00
CA LEU A 93 -1.26 -1.63 10.14
C LEU A 93 -0.15 -2.40 10.84
N GLY A 94 0.58 -1.78 11.77
CA GLY A 94 1.51 -2.49 12.65
C GLY A 94 0.79 -3.57 13.46
N ALA A 95 -0.31 -3.20 14.13
CA ALA A 95 -1.13 -4.16 14.88
C ALA A 95 -1.74 -5.25 13.99
N ALA A 96 -2.26 -4.88 12.81
CA ALA A 96 -2.84 -5.81 11.86
C ALA A 96 -1.79 -6.77 11.28
N THR A 97 -0.58 -6.28 10.98
CA THR A 97 0.53 -7.12 10.47
C THR A 97 0.96 -8.15 11.51
N LEU A 98 1.04 -7.75 12.78
CA LEU A 98 1.30 -8.69 13.88
C LEU A 98 0.18 -9.73 14.00
N ALA A 99 -1.08 -9.31 14.02
CA ALA A 99 -2.22 -10.22 14.11
C ALA A 99 -2.28 -11.21 12.94
N ILE A 100 -2.07 -10.73 11.70
CA ILE A 100 -1.98 -11.56 10.50
C ILE A 100 -0.78 -12.51 10.61
N GLY A 101 0.38 -12.03 11.03
CA GLY A 101 1.57 -12.87 11.22
C GLY A 101 1.35 -14.01 12.22
N LEU A 102 0.68 -13.72 13.34
CA LEU A 102 0.32 -14.73 14.34
C LEU A 102 -0.72 -15.72 13.80
N ALA A 103 -1.72 -15.23 13.05
CA ALA A 103 -2.71 -16.11 12.42
C ALA A 103 -2.09 -17.01 11.34
N LEU A 104 -1.08 -16.52 10.63
CA LEU A 104 -0.37 -17.27 9.59
C LEU A 104 0.75 -18.15 10.14
N GLN A 105 1.13 -18.02 11.41
CA GLN A 105 2.26 -18.75 12.02
C GLN A 105 2.16 -20.27 11.82
N GLY A 106 0.97 -20.85 12.03
CA GLY A 106 0.72 -22.29 11.82
C GLY A 106 0.79 -22.70 10.34
N SER A 107 0.20 -21.90 9.45
CA SER A 107 0.24 -22.17 8.01
C SER A 107 1.66 -22.06 7.44
N LEU A 108 2.43 -21.06 7.88
CA LEU A 108 3.83 -20.86 7.50
C LEU A 108 4.72 -22.00 7.98
N GLY A 109 4.52 -22.49 9.21
CA GLY A 109 5.23 -23.65 9.73
C GLY A 109 4.98 -24.91 8.90
N ASN A 110 3.73 -25.15 8.50
CA ASN A 110 3.37 -26.26 7.64
C ASN A 110 3.98 -26.15 6.24
N LEU A 111 4.04 -24.93 5.67
CA LEU A 111 4.69 -24.69 4.37
C LEU A 111 6.21 -24.90 4.43
N ALA A 112 6.87 -24.44 5.50
CA ALA A 112 8.31 -24.59 5.67
C ALA A 112 8.73 -26.06 5.86
N ALA A 113 7.94 -26.83 6.61
CA ALA A 113 8.16 -28.27 6.78
C ALA A 113 8.10 -29.03 5.45
N GLY A 114 7.26 -28.59 4.50
CA GLY A 114 7.13 -29.21 3.18
C GLY A 114 8.21 -28.84 2.15
N VAL A 115 9.12 -27.89 2.42
CA VAL A 115 10.25 -27.54 1.52
C VAL A 115 11.54 -28.27 1.90
N VAL A 116 11.68 -28.59 3.18
CA VAL A 116 12.93 -29.14 3.75
C VAL A 116 13.04 -30.66 3.55
N ILE A 117 11.98 -31.30 3.06
CA ILE A 117 11.86 -32.76 2.84
C ILE A 117 11.62 -33.00 1.36
#